data_AF-A0A7X3ABX9-F1
#
_entry.id   AF-A0A7X3ABX9-F1
#
_cell.length_a   1.000
_cell.length_b   1.000
_cell.length_c   1.000
_cell.angle_alpha   90.00
_cell.angle_beta   90.00
_cell.angle_gamma   90.00
#
_symmetry.space_group_name_H-M   'P 1'
#
loop_
_entity.id
_entity.type
_entity.pdbx_description
1 polymer ?
#
loop_
_entity_poly.entity_id
_entity_poly.type
_entity_poly.pdbx_seq_one_letter_code
_entity_poly.pdbx_strand_id
1 'polypeptide(L)'
;MVTGRFRTLALASCIGMLLVLLAGALVTNTESGRGCGDDWPLCNGKFVPSYTLESLIEYSHRLVTGFEGLLVLAAFYATYRLYRSNKADFIEPLYYAGAALAFTIVQALMGAAAVMWPQSPPVMAIHFGISLLAFAATLLLVVWSYRVKNGRQASFVVPRSIYPRALALSVYCYVVVYLGAFIRHTESAGGCVGWPLCNGEVIPAFEGATTIVFIHRVAGLILGLLIFGMYVHIRRVTKGNEGLQVSAAWAVILVVCQVLSGAWLTATVSNEDWFIFTSLLHNLIITGLFGILLDMLIRSKRLQERTDNG
;
A
#
# COMPACT_ATOMS: atom_id res chain seq x y z
N MET A 1 4.30 24.13 16.17
CA MET A 1 4.05 24.54 14.76
C MET A 1 4.73 23.54 13.82
N VAL A 2 4.12 23.22 12.68
CA VAL A 2 4.69 22.30 11.68
C VAL A 2 5.81 23.01 10.91
N THR A 3 7.06 22.61 11.17
CA THR A 3 8.25 23.23 10.57
C THR A 3 8.59 22.59 9.21
N GLY A 4 9.49 23.23 8.44
CA GLY A 4 10.07 22.61 7.24
C GLY A 4 10.77 21.29 7.54
N ARG A 5 11.53 21.24 8.65
CA ARG A 5 12.25 20.03 9.08
C ARG A 5 11.32 18.85 9.36
N PHE A 6 10.17 19.09 10.00
CA PHE A 6 9.16 18.05 10.22
C PHE A 6 8.62 17.49 8.90
N ARG A 7 8.33 18.36 7.93
CA ARG A 7 7.84 17.92 6.60
C ARG A 7 8.89 17.12 5.84
N THR A 8 10.15 17.54 5.89
CA THR A 8 11.26 16.77 5.31
C THR A 8 11.37 15.39 5.93
N LEU A 9 11.26 15.28 7.27
CA LEU A 9 11.27 14.00 7.96
C LEU A 9 10.09 13.11 7.54
N ALA A 10 8.87 13.64 7.53
CA ALA A 10 7.69 12.89 7.10
C ALA A 10 7.81 12.43 5.63
N LEU A 11 8.31 13.29 4.75
CA LEU A 11 8.55 12.97 3.34
C LEU A 11 9.64 11.91 3.20
N ALA A 12 10.73 12.00 3.96
CA ALA A 12 11.81 11.03 3.95
C ALA A 12 11.31 9.64 4.38
N SER A 13 10.54 9.55 5.47
CA SER A 13 9.89 8.28 5.89
C SER A 13 8.89 7.76 4.85
N CYS A 14 8.13 8.64 4.20
CA CYS A 14 7.20 8.20 3.16
C CYS A 14 7.94 7.61 1.95
N ILE A 15 9.01 8.26 1.50
CA ILE A 15 9.84 7.78 0.38
C ILE A 15 10.58 6.50 0.79
N GLY A 16 11.19 6.47 1.97
CA GLY A 16 11.91 5.30 2.46
C GLY A 16 11.00 4.08 2.63
N MET A 17 9.80 4.25 3.20
CA MET A 17 8.82 3.16 3.29
C MET A 17 8.33 2.68 1.91
N LEU A 18 8.20 3.57 0.92
CA LEU A 18 7.91 3.17 -0.46
C LEU A 18 9.05 2.32 -1.04
N LEU A 19 10.30 2.73 -0.82
CA LEU A 19 11.46 1.98 -1.26
C LEU A 19 11.54 0.61 -0.57
N VAL A 20 11.24 0.51 0.73
CA VAL A 20 11.15 -0.77 1.45
C VAL A 20 10.11 -1.68 0.79
N LEU A 21 8.90 -1.17 0.53
CA LEU A 21 7.82 -1.95 -0.08
C LEU A 21 8.20 -2.46 -1.49
N LEU A 22 8.77 -1.60 -2.34
CA LEU A 22 9.19 -1.98 -3.69
C LEU A 22 10.40 -2.91 -3.69
N ALA A 23 11.38 -2.67 -2.81
CA ALA A 23 12.54 -3.54 -2.66
C ALA A 23 12.15 -4.94 -2.16
N GLY A 24 11.14 -5.05 -1.29
CA GLY A 24 10.62 -6.36 -0.87
C GLY A 24 9.97 -7.15 -2.02
N ALA A 25 9.26 -6.46 -2.92
CA ALA A 25 8.75 -7.06 -4.14
C ALA A 25 9.88 -7.48 -5.09
N LEU A 26 10.94 -6.68 -5.20
CA LEU A 26 12.14 -7.02 -5.97
C LEU A 26 12.81 -8.29 -5.42
N VAL A 27 13.09 -8.35 -4.12
CA VAL A 27 13.68 -9.53 -3.44
C VAL A 27 12.87 -10.80 -3.72
N THR A 28 11.55 -10.70 -3.74
CA THR A 28 10.67 -11.84 -4.05
C THR A 28 10.78 -12.25 -5.53
N ASN A 29 10.67 -11.28 -6.45
CA ASN A 29 10.67 -11.55 -7.88
C ASN A 29 12.04 -11.99 -8.43
N THR A 30 13.13 -11.67 -7.74
CA THR A 30 14.49 -12.14 -8.07
C THR A 30 14.92 -13.36 -7.25
N GLU A 31 13.98 -14.00 -6.55
CA GLU A 31 14.20 -15.17 -5.69
C GLU A 31 15.33 -15.00 -4.66
N SER A 32 15.65 -13.75 -4.31
CA SER A 32 16.79 -13.39 -3.48
C SER A 32 16.50 -13.46 -1.99
N GLY A 33 15.30 -13.89 -1.57
CA GLY A 33 14.86 -13.90 -0.16
C GLY A 33 15.65 -14.82 0.77
N ARG A 34 16.58 -15.63 0.24
CA ARG A 34 17.55 -16.45 1.00
C ARG A 34 18.99 -16.25 0.54
N GLY A 35 19.29 -15.15 -0.15
CA GLY A 35 20.65 -14.80 -0.57
C GLY A 35 21.62 -14.62 0.62
N CYS A 36 21.12 -14.30 1.80
CA CYS A 36 21.86 -14.14 3.04
C CYS A 36 21.90 -15.39 3.94
N GLY A 37 21.35 -16.51 3.47
CA GLY A 37 21.07 -17.68 4.30
C GLY A 37 20.06 -17.38 5.39
N ASP A 38 20.10 -18.16 6.48
CA ASP A 38 19.16 -18.05 7.60
C ASP A 38 19.65 -17.06 8.69
N ASP A 39 20.72 -16.32 8.41
CA ASP A 39 21.31 -15.37 9.33
C ASP A 39 20.49 -14.07 9.41
N TRP A 40 20.30 -13.57 10.63
CA TRP A 40 19.74 -12.24 10.93
C TRP A 40 20.27 -11.75 12.29
N PRO A 41 20.75 -10.50 12.45
CA PRO A 41 20.84 -9.40 11.48
C PRO A 41 22.03 -9.50 10.51
N LEU A 42 22.89 -10.50 10.70
CA LEU A 42 24.03 -10.78 9.81
C LEU A 42 23.56 -11.38 8.48
N CYS A 43 24.45 -11.43 7.51
CA CYS A 43 24.22 -12.08 6.22
C CYS A 43 25.45 -12.94 5.92
N ASN A 44 25.30 -14.27 5.94
CA ASN A 44 26.39 -15.25 5.88
C ASN A 44 27.53 -14.95 6.88
N GLY A 45 27.19 -14.74 8.15
CA GLY A 45 28.11 -14.46 9.25
C GLY A 45 28.76 -13.08 9.27
N LYS A 46 28.43 -12.18 8.33
CA LYS A 46 29.03 -10.82 8.20
C LYS A 46 27.97 -9.72 8.15
N PHE A 47 28.33 -8.52 8.61
CA PHE A 47 27.47 -7.34 8.53
C PHE A 47 27.43 -6.70 7.16
N VAL A 48 28.47 -6.85 6.32
CA VAL A 48 28.49 -6.40 4.92
C VAL A 48 29.12 -7.54 4.11
N PRO A 49 28.33 -8.41 3.49
CA PRO A 49 28.87 -9.46 2.63
C PRO A 49 28.91 -9.00 1.17
N SER A 50 29.78 -9.65 0.39
CA SER A 50 29.36 -10.09 -0.95
C SER A 50 30.16 -11.31 -1.39
N TYR A 51 29.43 -12.27 -1.95
CA TYR A 51 29.95 -13.28 -2.90
C TYR A 51 28.98 -13.50 -4.10
N THR A 52 27.69 -13.09 -4.04
CA THR A 52 26.70 -13.19 -5.15
C THR A 52 25.74 -11.98 -5.24
N LEU A 53 24.94 -11.90 -6.32
CA LEU A 53 23.95 -10.84 -6.58
C LEU A 53 22.74 -10.91 -5.63
N GLU A 54 22.28 -12.13 -5.32
CA GLU A 54 21.14 -12.40 -4.45
C GLU A 54 21.39 -11.90 -3.03
N SER A 55 22.58 -12.19 -2.48
CA SER A 55 22.99 -11.67 -1.16
C SER A 55 23.00 -10.14 -1.15
N LEU A 56 23.43 -9.50 -2.25
CA LEU A 56 23.50 -8.04 -2.35
C LEU A 56 22.10 -7.41 -2.35
N ILE A 57 21.16 -7.99 -3.11
CA ILE A 57 19.76 -7.55 -3.18
C ILE A 57 19.10 -7.68 -1.80
N GLU A 58 19.23 -8.84 -1.16
CA GLU A 58 18.62 -9.09 0.14
C GLU A 58 19.23 -8.21 1.24
N TYR A 59 20.56 -8.13 1.31
CA TYR A 59 21.25 -7.31 2.29
C TYR A 59 20.91 -5.82 2.15
N SER A 60 20.83 -5.33 0.91
CA SER A 60 20.46 -3.94 0.63
C SER A 60 19.03 -3.65 1.09
N HIS A 61 18.08 -4.57 0.86
CA HIS A 61 16.72 -4.44 1.39
C HIS A 61 16.69 -4.41 2.93
N ARG A 62 17.45 -5.30 3.58
CA ARG A 62 17.60 -5.36 5.05
C ARG A 62 18.15 -4.05 5.62
N LEU A 63 19.20 -3.51 4.99
CA LEU A 63 19.85 -2.27 5.39
C LEU A 63 18.90 -1.06 5.27
N VAL A 64 18.24 -0.92 4.12
CA VAL A 64 17.25 0.15 3.88
C VAL A 64 16.10 0.06 4.88
N THR A 65 15.62 -1.15 5.19
CA THR A 65 14.56 -1.37 6.17
C THR A 65 14.99 -0.95 7.58
N GLY A 66 16.23 -1.24 7.98
CA GLY A 66 16.78 -0.80 9.27
C GLY A 66 16.85 0.71 9.40
N PHE A 67 17.34 1.41 8.36
CA PHE A 67 17.35 2.87 8.33
C PHE A 67 15.95 3.48 8.34
N GLU A 68 15.03 2.90 7.58
CA GLU A 68 13.63 3.36 7.56
C GLU A 68 12.96 3.21 8.94
N GLY A 69 13.26 2.14 9.68
CA GLY A 69 12.81 1.98 11.06
C GLY A 69 13.20 3.15 11.96
N LEU A 70 14.43 3.66 11.82
CA LEU A 70 14.91 4.84 12.56
C LEU A 70 14.21 6.12 12.12
N LEU A 71 13.96 6.28 10.81
CA LEU A 71 13.23 7.44 10.28
C LEU A 71 11.78 7.48 10.80
N VAL A 72 11.07 6.35 10.75
CA VAL A 72 9.69 6.23 11.27
C VAL A 72 9.65 6.49 12.78
N LEU A 73 10.62 5.97 13.55
CA LEU A 73 10.72 6.23 14.98
C LEU A 73 10.95 7.72 15.26
N ALA A 74 11.83 8.38 14.51
CA ALA A 74 12.06 9.82 14.62
C ALA A 74 10.80 10.63 14.26
N ALA A 75 10.07 10.24 13.20
CA ALA A 75 8.82 10.88 12.79
C ALA A 75 7.73 10.73 13.86
N PHE A 76 7.61 9.54 14.46
CA PHE A 76 6.73 9.29 15.60
C PHE A 76 7.10 10.16 16.80
N TYR A 77 8.37 10.18 17.20
CA TYR A 77 8.84 10.96 18.33
C TYR A 77 8.61 12.47 18.13
N ALA A 78 8.90 12.98 16.93
CA ALA A 78 8.64 14.38 16.58
C ALA A 78 7.14 14.71 16.64
N THR A 79 6.29 13.82 16.11
CA THR A 79 4.83 13.98 16.16
C THR A 79 4.31 13.93 17.59
N TYR A 80 4.82 13.01 18.41
CA TYR A 80 4.47 12.88 19.83
C TYR A 80 4.85 14.14 20.63
N ARG A 81 6.03 14.73 20.39
CA ARG A 81 6.43 16.00 21.00
C ARG A 81 5.47 17.14 20.63
N LEU A 82 5.07 17.23 19.37
CA LEU A 82 4.11 18.25 18.93
C LEU A 82 2.72 18.03 19.53
N TYR A 83 2.29 16.77 19.64
CA TYR A 83 1.06 16.39 20.33
C TYR A 83 1.07 16.78 21.82
N ARG A 84 2.19 16.61 22.51
CA ARG A 84 2.35 17.05 23.91
C ARG A 84 2.19 18.55 24.08
N SER A 85 2.59 19.35 23.07
CA SER A 85 2.44 20.81 23.10
C SER A 85 1.05 21.29 22.66
N ASN A 86 0.39 20.60 21.73
CA ASN A 86 -0.94 20.96 21.24
C ASN A 86 -1.72 19.70 20.87
N LYS A 87 -2.48 19.15 21.83
CA LYS A 87 -3.18 17.87 21.67
C LYS A 87 -4.23 17.90 20.57
N ALA A 88 -5.03 18.98 20.51
CA ALA A 88 -6.19 19.06 19.63
C ALA A 88 -5.82 19.00 18.14
N ASP A 89 -4.74 19.70 17.75
CA ASP A 89 -4.33 19.76 16.34
C ASP A 89 -3.49 18.55 15.90
N PHE A 90 -2.90 17.81 16.84
CA PHE A 90 -1.91 16.75 16.55
C PHE A 90 -2.38 15.34 16.93
N ILE A 91 -3.61 15.15 17.38
CA ILE A 91 -4.15 13.80 17.65
C ILE A 91 -4.27 12.96 16.36
N GLU A 92 -4.67 13.58 15.24
CA GLU A 92 -4.76 12.93 13.93
C GLU A 92 -3.41 12.42 13.41
N PRO A 93 -2.34 13.25 13.28
CA PRO A 93 -1.05 12.76 12.82
C PRO A 93 -0.40 11.79 13.81
N LEU A 94 -0.76 11.83 15.10
CA LEU A 94 -0.29 10.85 16.07
C LEU A 94 -0.80 9.44 15.72
N TYR A 95 -2.04 9.29 15.26
CA TYR A 95 -2.54 8.00 14.77
C TYR A 95 -1.76 7.54 13.54
N TYR A 96 -1.43 8.43 12.61
CA TYR A 96 -0.65 8.09 11.41
C TYR A 96 0.77 7.66 11.77
N ALA A 97 1.49 8.47 12.54
CA ALA A 97 2.86 8.15 12.94
C ALA A 97 2.93 6.91 13.84
N GLY A 98 1.95 6.73 14.74
CA GLY A 98 1.84 5.56 15.59
C GLY A 98 1.53 4.28 14.80
N ALA A 99 0.60 4.34 13.84
CA ALA A 99 0.32 3.23 12.94
C ALA A 99 1.52 2.87 12.07
N ALA A 100 2.22 3.88 11.51
CA ALA A 100 3.45 3.66 10.76
C ALA A 100 4.48 2.92 11.62
N LEU A 101 4.75 3.37 12.85
CA LEU A 101 5.69 2.70 13.75
C LEU A 101 5.25 1.27 14.09
N ALA A 102 3.98 1.07 14.45
CA ALA A 102 3.46 -0.24 14.81
C ALA A 102 3.57 -1.24 13.63
N PHE A 103 3.12 -0.85 12.44
CA PHE A 103 3.21 -1.72 11.26
C PHE A 103 4.66 -1.94 10.81
N THR A 104 5.56 -0.95 10.98
CA THR A 104 7.00 -1.14 10.76
C THR A 104 7.61 -2.17 11.69
N ILE A 105 7.25 -2.18 12.97
CA ILE A 105 7.70 -3.21 13.91
C ILE A 105 7.17 -4.58 13.49
N VAL A 106 5.87 -4.69 13.18
CA VAL A 106 5.27 -5.96 12.79
C VAL A 106 5.89 -6.50 11.49
N GLN A 107 6.04 -5.69 10.45
CA GLN A 107 6.67 -6.14 9.20
C GLN A 107 8.15 -6.50 9.38
N ALA A 108 8.90 -5.80 10.25
CA ALA A 108 10.29 -6.14 10.54
C ALA A 108 10.40 -7.52 11.23
N LEU A 109 9.50 -7.82 12.16
CA LEU A 109 9.43 -9.13 12.81
C LEU A 109 9.04 -10.23 11.81
N MET A 110 8.07 -9.97 10.92
CA MET A 110 7.69 -10.92 9.88
C MET A 110 8.80 -11.14 8.85
N GLY A 111 9.54 -10.09 8.47
CA GLY A 111 10.70 -10.19 7.59
C GLY A 111 11.82 -11.02 8.21
N ALA A 112 12.13 -10.80 9.48
CA ALA A 112 13.08 -11.64 10.23
C ALA A 112 12.62 -13.10 10.27
N ALA A 113 11.33 -13.34 10.58
CA ALA A 113 10.75 -14.67 10.61
C ALA A 113 10.76 -15.37 9.24
N ALA A 114 10.64 -14.61 8.14
CA ALA A 114 10.68 -15.15 6.78
C ALA A 114 12.06 -15.65 6.34
N VAL A 115 13.11 -15.09 6.93
CA VAL A 115 14.49 -15.53 6.72
C VAL A 115 14.81 -16.73 7.61
N MET A 116 14.42 -16.66 8.89
CA MET A 116 14.83 -17.65 9.89
C MET A 116 14.02 -18.95 9.82
N TRP A 117 12.80 -18.90 9.27
CA TRP A 117 11.88 -20.04 9.23
C TRP A 117 11.12 -20.13 7.91
N PRO A 118 10.75 -21.36 7.47
CA PRO A 118 9.83 -21.53 6.36
C PRO A 118 8.50 -20.84 6.63
N GLN A 119 8.03 -20.03 5.67
CA GLN A 119 6.75 -19.33 5.74
C GLN A 119 5.78 -19.83 4.69
N SER A 120 4.50 -19.84 5.03
CA SER A 120 3.44 -20.17 4.07
C SER A 120 3.07 -18.97 3.20
N PRO A 121 2.64 -19.17 1.94
CA PRO A 121 2.20 -18.08 1.06
C PRO A 121 1.12 -17.16 1.65
N PRO A 122 0.11 -17.66 2.40
CA PRO A 122 -0.84 -16.79 3.09
C PRO A 122 -0.19 -15.79 4.06
N VAL A 123 0.84 -16.21 4.81
CA VAL A 123 1.55 -15.35 5.77
C VAL A 123 2.36 -14.30 5.03
N MET A 124 3.03 -14.68 3.94
CA MET A 124 3.79 -13.74 3.11
C MET A 124 2.89 -12.73 2.38
N ALA A 125 1.68 -13.13 2.00
CA ALA A 125 0.67 -12.21 1.47
C ALA A 125 0.19 -11.20 2.52
N ILE A 126 0.03 -11.61 3.78
CA ILE A 126 -0.26 -10.70 4.91
C ILE A 126 0.90 -9.71 5.11
N HIS A 127 2.14 -10.17 5.03
CA HIS A 127 3.32 -9.31 5.17
C HIS A 127 3.27 -8.13 4.19
N PHE A 128 2.95 -8.38 2.91
CA PHE A 128 2.77 -7.31 1.93
C PHE A 128 1.66 -6.33 2.32
N GLY A 129 0.52 -6.83 2.79
CA GLY A 129 -0.58 -5.99 3.27
C GLY A 129 -0.20 -5.11 4.46
N ILE A 130 0.64 -5.61 5.38
CA ILE A 130 1.13 -4.84 6.53
C ILE A 130 2.12 -3.76 6.08
N SER A 131 3.01 -4.09 5.14
CA SER A 131 3.93 -3.12 4.53
C SER A 131 3.16 -2.00 3.82
N LEU A 132 2.08 -2.34 3.11
CA LEU A 132 1.18 -1.37 2.47
C LEU A 132 0.49 -0.44 3.51
N LEU A 133 0.07 -0.98 4.66
CA LEU A 133 -0.50 -0.17 5.74
C LEU A 133 0.54 0.77 6.37
N ALA A 134 1.77 0.32 6.55
CA ALA A 134 2.88 1.15 7.01
C ALA A 134 3.14 2.31 6.04
N PHE A 135 3.23 2.02 4.73
CA PHE A 135 3.37 3.04 3.69
C PHE A 135 2.19 4.02 3.69
N ALA A 136 0.95 3.52 3.73
CA ALA A 136 -0.22 4.39 3.74
C ALA A 136 -0.22 5.33 4.96
N ALA A 137 0.23 4.85 6.12
CA ALA A 137 0.35 5.65 7.32
C ALA A 137 1.41 6.77 7.19
N THR A 138 2.57 6.48 6.60
CA THR A 138 3.60 7.52 6.33
C THR A 138 3.13 8.52 5.27
N LEU A 139 2.44 8.06 4.23
CA LEU A 139 1.81 8.93 3.22
C LEU A 139 0.76 9.86 3.83
N LEU A 140 -0.13 9.34 4.68
CA LEU A 140 -1.14 10.15 5.37
C LEU A 140 -0.51 11.20 6.28
N LEU A 141 0.63 10.92 6.90
CA LEU A 141 1.40 11.89 7.67
C LEU A 141 1.93 13.03 6.77
N VAL A 142 2.44 12.71 5.58
CA VAL A 142 2.85 13.71 4.57
C VAL A 142 1.65 14.54 4.14
N VAL A 143 0.56 13.90 3.70
CA VAL A 143 -0.67 14.58 3.26
C VAL A 143 -1.19 15.52 4.36
N TRP A 144 -1.24 15.07 5.60
CA TRP A 144 -1.59 15.91 6.74
C TRP A 144 -0.66 17.11 6.91
N SER A 145 0.66 16.91 6.86
CA SER A 145 1.63 17.99 7.07
C SER A 145 1.54 19.10 6.02
N TYR A 146 1.20 18.74 4.77
CA TYR A 146 0.99 19.70 3.67
C TYR A 146 -0.39 20.36 3.75
N ARG A 147 -1.43 19.63 4.19
CA ARG A 147 -2.75 20.23 4.46
C ARG A 147 -2.63 21.36 5.48
N VAL A 148 -1.95 21.14 6.60
CA VAL A 148 -1.75 22.16 7.64
C VAL A 148 -0.87 23.33 7.16
N LYS A 149 0.12 23.08 6.30
CA LYS A 149 0.94 24.14 5.69
C LYS A 149 0.11 25.14 4.89
N ASN A 150 -0.90 24.65 4.15
CA ASN A 150 -1.72 25.46 3.26
C ASN A 150 -2.90 26.15 4.00
N GLY A 151 -2.94 26.11 5.35
CA GLY A 151 -3.99 26.70 6.18
C GLY A 151 -5.05 25.68 6.65
N ARG A 152 -6.08 26.16 7.39
CA ARG A 152 -7.24 25.33 7.73
C ARG A 152 -8.02 25.04 6.44
N GLN A 153 -8.34 23.77 6.19
CA GLN A 153 -9.11 23.33 5.01
C GLN A 153 -10.36 24.18 4.80
N ALA A 154 -10.73 24.41 3.54
CA ALA A 154 -12.07 24.86 3.19
C ALA A 154 -13.09 23.96 3.90
N SER A 155 -14.01 24.57 4.66
CA SER A 155 -15.06 23.88 5.40
C SER A 155 -16.08 23.33 4.41
N PHE A 156 -15.81 22.15 3.86
CA PHE A 156 -16.83 21.39 3.16
C PHE A 156 -17.36 20.29 4.06
N VAL A 157 -18.62 19.97 3.82
CA VAL A 157 -19.40 19.02 4.60
C VAL A 157 -19.61 17.78 3.74
N VAL A 158 -19.37 16.60 4.34
CA VAL A 158 -19.45 15.31 3.64
C VAL A 158 -20.74 14.59 4.03
N PRO A 159 -21.58 14.22 3.05
CA PRO A 159 -22.76 13.41 3.29
C PRO A 159 -22.44 12.09 4.01
N ARG A 160 -23.28 11.74 5.00
CA ARG A 160 -23.09 10.55 5.85
C ARG A 160 -22.98 9.23 5.08
N SER A 161 -23.61 9.19 3.91
CA SER A 161 -23.64 8.04 3.02
C SER A 161 -22.25 7.64 2.48
N ILE A 162 -21.28 8.55 2.46
CA ILE A 162 -19.95 8.30 1.86
C ILE A 162 -19.09 7.42 2.77
N TYR A 163 -19.07 7.66 4.08
CA TYR A 163 -18.21 6.93 5.02
C TYR A 163 -18.34 5.40 4.98
N PRO A 164 -19.53 4.79 5.13
CA PRO A 164 -19.64 3.33 5.14
C PRO A 164 -19.24 2.72 3.79
N ARG A 165 -19.50 3.41 2.68
CA ARG A 165 -19.08 2.98 1.34
C ARG A 165 -17.56 3.05 1.19
N ALA A 166 -16.94 4.11 1.70
CA ALA A 166 -15.49 4.27 1.67
C ALA A 166 -14.82 3.19 2.51
N LEU A 167 -15.40 2.85 3.67
CA LEU A 167 -14.87 1.80 4.54
C LEU A 167 -14.95 0.43 3.86
N ALA A 168 -16.13 0.07 3.34
CA ALA A 168 -16.32 -1.18 2.60
C ALA A 168 -15.36 -1.28 1.41
N LEU A 169 -15.17 -0.17 0.68
CA LEU A 169 -14.28 -0.10 -0.46
C LEU A 169 -12.80 -0.25 -0.08
N SER A 170 -12.35 0.42 0.99
CA SER A 170 -10.96 0.27 1.49
C SER A 170 -10.69 -1.16 1.98
N VAL A 171 -11.64 -1.77 2.69
CA VAL A 171 -11.54 -3.17 3.13
C VAL A 171 -11.49 -4.12 1.94
N TYR A 172 -12.38 -3.94 0.97
CA TYR A 172 -12.40 -4.76 -0.23
C TYR A 172 -11.12 -4.60 -1.06
N CYS A 173 -10.61 -3.38 -1.22
CA CYS A 173 -9.32 -3.12 -1.86
C CYS A 173 -8.17 -3.86 -1.14
N TYR A 174 -8.17 -3.90 0.19
CA TYR A 174 -7.18 -4.63 0.96
C TYR A 174 -7.25 -6.15 0.73
N VAL A 175 -8.46 -6.71 0.59
CA VAL A 175 -8.66 -8.12 0.20
C VAL A 175 -8.13 -8.38 -1.22
N VAL A 176 -8.37 -7.49 -2.18
CA VAL A 176 -7.83 -7.63 -3.55
C VAL A 176 -6.30 -7.56 -3.55
N VAL A 177 -5.71 -6.68 -2.74
CA VAL A 177 -4.25 -6.62 -2.52
C VAL A 177 -3.73 -7.95 -1.97
N TYR A 178 -4.40 -8.51 -0.97
CA TYR A 178 -4.02 -9.81 -0.40
C TYR A 178 -4.05 -10.91 -1.47
N LEU A 179 -5.09 -10.97 -2.30
CA LEU A 179 -5.17 -11.94 -3.41
C LEU A 179 -4.01 -11.78 -4.40
N GLY A 180 -3.65 -10.54 -4.76
CA GLY A 180 -2.51 -10.26 -5.63
C GLY A 180 -1.16 -10.67 -5.02
N ALA A 181 -0.96 -10.36 -3.73
CA ALA A 181 0.24 -10.78 -3.00
C ALA A 181 0.30 -12.30 -2.84
N PHE A 182 -0.84 -12.96 -2.66
CA PHE A 182 -0.92 -14.42 -2.59
C PHE A 182 -0.55 -15.08 -3.93
N ILE A 183 -0.97 -14.51 -5.07
CA ILE A 183 -0.53 -14.95 -6.40
C ILE A 183 0.99 -14.86 -6.54
N ARG A 184 1.62 -13.78 -6.05
CA ARG A 184 3.08 -13.61 -6.11
C ARG A 184 3.84 -14.64 -5.27
N HIS A 185 3.31 -14.99 -4.10
CA HIS A 185 3.96 -15.95 -3.19
C HIS A 185 3.56 -17.41 -3.46
N THR A 186 2.79 -17.65 -4.51
CA THR A 186 2.49 -18.98 -5.03
C THR A 186 3.01 -19.07 -6.47
N GLU A 187 3.14 -20.28 -7.00
CA GLU A 187 3.49 -20.50 -8.42
C GLU A 187 2.27 -20.25 -9.34
N SER A 188 1.47 -19.22 -9.04
CA SER A 188 0.18 -18.99 -9.70
C SER A 188 0.22 -17.88 -10.76
N ALA A 189 1.27 -17.05 -10.82
CA ALA A 189 1.30 -15.86 -11.69
C ALA A 189 0.97 -16.15 -13.17
N GLY A 190 1.38 -17.31 -13.69
CA GLY A 190 1.10 -17.79 -15.05
C GLY A 190 -0.22 -18.55 -15.23
N GLY A 191 -1.10 -18.61 -14.22
CA GLY A 191 -2.32 -19.42 -14.24
C GLY A 191 -3.37 -18.99 -15.28
N CYS A 192 -3.29 -17.77 -15.80
CA CYS A 192 -4.11 -17.27 -16.90
C CYS A 192 -3.23 -16.61 -17.96
N VAL A 193 -3.14 -17.24 -19.13
CA VAL A 193 -2.52 -16.64 -20.32
C VAL A 193 -3.55 -15.80 -21.08
N GLY A 194 -3.17 -14.58 -21.45
CA GLY A 194 -4.01 -13.63 -22.16
C GLY A 194 -4.81 -12.68 -21.27
N TRP A 195 -5.36 -11.65 -21.89
CA TRP A 195 -6.24 -10.64 -21.30
C TRP A 195 -7.17 -10.10 -22.42
N PRO A 196 -8.50 -9.96 -22.22
CA PRO A 196 -9.25 -10.11 -20.96
C PRO A 196 -9.56 -11.57 -20.62
N LEU A 197 -9.54 -12.44 -21.63
CA LEU A 197 -9.80 -13.86 -21.47
C LEU A 197 -8.70 -14.51 -20.64
N CYS A 198 -9.06 -15.58 -19.92
CA CYS A 198 -8.12 -16.44 -19.24
C CYS A 198 -8.05 -17.75 -20.01
N ASN A 199 -6.89 -18.07 -20.60
CA ASN A 199 -6.67 -19.29 -21.39
C ASN A 199 -7.67 -19.44 -22.56
N GLY A 200 -8.08 -18.32 -23.17
CA GLY A 200 -9.04 -18.29 -24.28
C GLY A 200 -10.52 -18.29 -23.86
N GLU A 201 -10.81 -18.38 -22.56
CA GLU A 201 -12.18 -18.46 -22.05
C GLU A 201 -12.55 -17.21 -21.21
N VAL A 202 -13.85 -16.86 -21.20
CA VAL A 202 -14.37 -15.79 -20.35
C VAL A 202 -14.48 -16.24 -18.90
N ILE A 203 -14.92 -17.49 -18.70
CA ILE A 203 -14.94 -18.19 -17.41
C ILE A 203 -14.16 -19.48 -17.65
N PRO A 204 -12.91 -19.58 -17.17
CA PRO A 204 -12.08 -20.75 -17.37
C PRO A 204 -12.53 -21.92 -16.49
N ALA A 205 -12.03 -23.12 -16.79
CA ALA A 205 -12.08 -24.23 -15.84
C ALA A 205 -11.41 -23.85 -14.50
N PHE A 206 -12.07 -24.19 -13.39
CA PHE A 206 -11.59 -23.88 -12.05
C PHE A 206 -10.58 -24.91 -11.55
N GLU A 207 -9.34 -24.83 -12.06
CA GLU A 207 -8.26 -25.76 -11.71
C GLU A 207 -6.99 -25.02 -11.24
N GLY A 208 -6.40 -25.47 -10.14
CA GLY A 208 -5.09 -25.01 -9.65
C GLY A 208 -4.88 -23.48 -9.65
N ALA A 209 -3.78 -23.06 -10.28
CA ALA A 209 -3.36 -21.65 -10.40
C ALA A 209 -4.39 -20.78 -11.15
N THR A 210 -5.10 -21.34 -12.12
CA THR A 210 -6.10 -20.64 -12.93
C THR A 210 -7.22 -20.08 -12.05
N THR A 211 -7.72 -20.87 -11.10
CA THR A 211 -8.75 -20.43 -10.14
C THR A 211 -8.29 -19.21 -9.35
N ILE A 212 -7.05 -19.23 -8.84
CA ILE A 212 -6.53 -18.16 -7.98
C ILE A 212 -6.39 -16.86 -8.77
N VAL A 213 -5.79 -16.92 -9.96
CA VAL A 213 -5.62 -15.73 -10.82
C VAL A 213 -6.97 -15.20 -11.31
N PHE A 214 -7.88 -16.09 -11.71
CA PHE A 214 -9.20 -15.69 -12.18
C PHE A 214 -10.01 -15.00 -11.08
N ILE A 215 -9.99 -15.52 -9.84
CA ILE A 215 -10.62 -14.88 -8.67
C ILE A 215 -10.05 -13.47 -8.47
N HIS A 216 -8.72 -13.29 -8.53
CA HIS A 216 -8.11 -11.97 -8.41
C HIS A 216 -8.54 -11.01 -9.53
N ARG A 217 -8.61 -11.48 -10.79
CA ARG A 217 -9.08 -10.67 -11.94
C ARG A 217 -10.53 -10.21 -11.76
N VAL A 218 -11.42 -11.12 -11.39
CA VAL A 218 -12.82 -10.81 -11.09
C VAL A 218 -12.91 -9.83 -9.91
N ALA A 219 -12.14 -10.06 -8.86
CA ALA A 219 -12.13 -9.20 -7.70
C ALA A 219 -11.65 -7.77 -8.03
N GLY A 220 -10.65 -7.64 -8.91
CA GLY A 220 -10.16 -6.38 -9.46
C GLY A 220 -11.18 -5.66 -10.33
N LEU A 221 -11.92 -6.38 -11.19
CA LEU A 221 -13.02 -5.80 -11.97
C LEU A 221 -14.12 -5.23 -11.05
N ILE A 222 -14.54 -6.01 -10.05
CA ILE A 222 -15.52 -5.55 -9.05
C ILE A 222 -15.00 -4.32 -8.32
N LEU A 223 -13.72 -4.28 -7.94
CA LEU A 223 -13.10 -3.12 -7.29
C LEU A 223 -13.20 -1.87 -8.19
N GLY A 224 -12.89 -2.01 -9.48
CA GLY A 224 -13.03 -0.93 -10.47
C GLY A 224 -14.46 -0.39 -10.56
N LEU A 225 -15.45 -1.29 -10.64
CA LEU A 225 -16.87 -0.92 -10.65
C LEU A 225 -17.31 -0.22 -9.36
N LEU A 226 -16.85 -0.68 -8.21
CA LEU A 226 -17.16 -0.07 -6.91
C LEU A 226 -16.52 1.32 -6.76
N ILE A 227 -15.28 1.52 -7.24
CA ILE A 227 -14.61 2.83 -7.26
C ILE A 227 -15.36 3.79 -8.18
N PHE A 228 -15.74 3.35 -9.37
CA PHE A 228 -16.52 4.17 -10.30
C PHE A 228 -17.90 4.52 -9.72
N GLY A 229 -18.59 3.55 -9.11
CA GLY A 229 -19.85 3.77 -8.41
C GLY A 229 -19.72 4.77 -7.26
N MET A 230 -18.62 4.71 -6.50
CA MET A 230 -18.31 5.68 -5.45
C MET A 230 -18.09 7.10 -6.01
N TYR A 231 -17.36 7.23 -7.12
CA TYR A 231 -17.18 8.51 -7.81
C TYR A 231 -18.51 9.13 -8.25
N VAL A 232 -19.37 8.33 -8.89
CA VAL A 232 -20.71 8.77 -9.30
C VAL A 232 -21.56 9.16 -8.09
N HIS A 233 -21.52 8.35 -7.03
CA HIS A 233 -22.24 8.64 -5.77
C HIS A 233 -21.79 9.97 -5.18
N ILE A 234 -20.48 10.18 -5.02
CA ILE A 234 -19.91 11.43 -4.49
C ILE A 234 -20.36 12.63 -5.33
N ARG A 235 -20.28 12.56 -6.67
CA ARG A 235 -20.73 13.66 -7.54
C ARG A 235 -22.21 13.97 -7.37
N ARG A 236 -23.06 12.95 -7.22
CA ARG A 236 -24.52 13.13 -7.03
C ARG A 236 -24.84 13.78 -5.69
N VAL A 237 -24.22 13.33 -4.60
CA VAL A 237 -24.57 13.80 -3.24
C VAL A 237 -23.91 15.13 -2.86
N THR A 238 -22.78 15.48 -3.49
CA THR A 238 -22.07 16.74 -3.19
C THR A 238 -22.51 17.92 -4.05
N LYS A 239 -23.36 17.70 -5.07
CA LYS A 239 -24.00 18.75 -5.91
C LYS A 239 -23.06 19.89 -6.37
N GLY A 240 -21.80 19.57 -6.68
CA GLY A 240 -20.80 20.56 -7.12
C GLY A 240 -19.81 21.04 -6.07
N ASN A 241 -19.90 20.58 -4.81
CA ASN A 241 -18.82 20.78 -3.84
C ASN A 241 -17.64 19.86 -4.17
N GLU A 242 -16.49 20.46 -4.50
CA GLU A 242 -15.31 19.76 -5.04
C GLU A 242 -14.58 18.87 -4.02
N GLY A 243 -14.90 18.97 -2.73
CA GLY A 243 -14.03 18.51 -1.63
C GLY A 243 -13.47 17.09 -1.75
N LEU A 244 -14.29 16.10 -2.11
CA LEU A 244 -13.86 14.71 -2.34
C LEU A 244 -13.92 14.28 -3.82
N GLN A 245 -14.44 15.14 -4.71
CA GLN A 245 -14.63 14.77 -6.12
C GLN A 245 -13.30 14.56 -6.83
N VAL A 246 -12.30 15.40 -6.54
CA VAL A 246 -10.95 15.28 -7.11
C VAL A 246 -10.28 13.98 -6.67
N SER A 247 -10.32 13.67 -5.37
CA SER A 247 -9.79 12.40 -4.85
C SER A 247 -10.48 11.18 -5.47
N ALA A 248 -11.81 11.24 -5.62
CA ALA A 248 -12.57 10.16 -6.25
C ALA A 248 -12.25 10.01 -7.75
N ALA A 249 -12.03 11.11 -8.47
CA ALA A 249 -11.61 11.07 -9.87
C ALA A 249 -10.21 10.45 -10.03
N TRP A 250 -9.26 10.84 -9.18
CA TRP A 250 -7.94 10.21 -9.15
C TRP A 250 -8.00 8.72 -8.81
N ALA A 251 -8.89 8.30 -7.90
CA ALA A 251 -9.09 6.88 -7.61
C ALA A 251 -9.59 6.11 -8.84
N VAL A 252 -10.48 6.69 -9.65
CA VAL A 252 -10.92 6.10 -10.94
C VAL A 252 -9.75 5.97 -11.91
N ILE A 253 -8.95 7.02 -12.07
CA ILE A 253 -7.77 6.99 -12.95
C ILE A 253 -6.79 5.91 -12.49
N LEU A 254 -6.47 5.87 -11.20
CA LEU A 254 -5.52 4.90 -10.64
C LEU A 254 -6.02 3.47 -10.74
N VAL A 255 -7.31 3.18 -10.55
CA VAL A 255 -7.81 1.81 -10.73
C VAL A 255 -7.80 1.39 -12.21
N VAL A 256 -8.05 2.32 -13.14
CA VAL A 256 -7.87 2.04 -14.57
C VAL A 256 -6.39 1.72 -14.86
N CYS A 257 -5.46 2.53 -14.34
CA CYS A 257 -4.03 2.23 -14.44
C CYS A 257 -3.66 0.90 -13.76
N GLN A 258 -4.32 0.52 -12.67
CA GLN A 258 -4.09 -0.76 -11.98
C GLN A 258 -4.51 -1.94 -12.85
N VAL A 259 -5.69 -1.85 -13.49
CA VAL A 259 -6.18 -2.89 -14.41
C VAL A 259 -5.27 -3.00 -15.64
N LEU A 260 -4.87 -1.87 -16.23
CA LEU A 260 -3.98 -1.84 -17.38
C LEU A 260 -2.58 -2.36 -17.05
N SER A 261 -2.03 -2.00 -15.88
CA SER A 261 -0.73 -2.54 -15.44
C SER A 261 -0.81 -4.04 -15.12
N GLY A 262 -1.95 -4.55 -14.64
CA GLY A 262 -2.17 -5.99 -14.46
C GLY A 262 -2.29 -6.74 -15.79
N ALA A 263 -2.92 -6.13 -16.80
CA ALA A 263 -2.93 -6.65 -18.16
C ALA A 263 -1.51 -6.71 -18.74
N TRP A 264 -0.72 -5.65 -18.53
CA TRP A 264 0.67 -5.61 -18.98
C TRP A 264 1.53 -6.64 -18.26
N LEU A 265 1.37 -6.80 -16.93
CA LEU A 265 2.04 -7.82 -16.12
C LEU A 265 1.76 -9.24 -16.64
N THR A 266 0.53 -9.51 -17.06
CA THR A 266 0.18 -10.80 -17.68
C THR A 266 0.89 -10.97 -19.03
N ALA A 267 0.97 -9.91 -19.85
CA ALA A 267 1.62 -9.97 -21.15
C ALA A 267 3.15 -10.16 -21.06
N THR A 268 3.77 -9.77 -19.95
CA THR A 268 5.22 -9.87 -19.70
C THR A 268 5.59 -11.07 -18.84
N VAL A 269 4.66 -11.94 -18.45
CA VAL A 269 4.92 -13.07 -17.53
C VAL A 269 6.01 -14.03 -18.02
N SER A 270 6.21 -14.13 -19.33
CA SER A 270 7.24 -14.97 -19.94
C SER A 270 8.56 -14.24 -20.24
N ASN A 271 8.67 -12.96 -19.89
CA ASN A 271 9.86 -12.13 -20.13
C ASN A 271 10.36 -11.56 -18.79
N GLU A 272 11.39 -12.18 -18.24
CA GLU A 272 11.92 -11.87 -16.90
C GLU A 272 12.32 -10.39 -16.74
N ASP A 273 12.98 -9.81 -17.75
CA ASP A 273 13.43 -8.40 -17.73
C ASP A 273 12.25 -7.42 -17.55
N TRP A 274 11.17 -7.67 -18.30
CA TRP A 274 9.97 -6.82 -18.26
C TRP A 274 9.01 -7.18 -17.13
N PHE A 275 8.98 -8.44 -16.70
CA PHE A 275 8.12 -8.91 -15.62
C PHE A 275 8.41 -8.20 -14.31
N ILE A 276 9.69 -8.07 -13.94
CA ILE A 276 10.09 -7.37 -12.71
C ILE A 276 9.60 -5.92 -12.75
N PHE A 277 9.87 -5.20 -13.86
CA PHE A 277 9.44 -3.82 -14.01
C PHE A 277 7.92 -3.65 -13.91
N THR A 278 7.17 -4.45 -14.66
CA THR A 278 5.69 -4.39 -14.67
C THR A 278 5.09 -4.78 -13.32
N SER A 279 5.70 -5.71 -12.59
CA SER A 279 5.32 -6.09 -11.23
C SER A 279 5.53 -4.94 -10.24
N LEU A 280 6.69 -4.27 -10.31
CA LEU A 280 6.97 -3.09 -9.48
C LEU A 280 6.03 -1.93 -9.80
N LEU A 281 5.72 -1.70 -11.08
CA LEU A 281 4.76 -0.69 -11.52
C LEU A 281 3.35 -0.99 -10.98
N HIS A 282 2.90 -2.24 -11.06
CA HIS A 282 1.61 -2.66 -10.53
C HIS A 282 1.53 -2.45 -9.00
N ASN A 283 2.62 -2.73 -8.27
CA ASN A 283 2.71 -2.47 -6.84
C ASN A 283 2.74 -0.96 -6.51
N LEU A 284 3.39 -0.14 -7.35
CA LEU A 284 3.44 1.31 -7.16
C LEU A 284 2.07 1.97 -7.37
N ILE A 285 1.29 1.52 -8.36
CA ILE A 285 -0.02 2.12 -8.63
C ILE A 285 -1.00 1.80 -7.49
N ILE A 286 -0.99 0.55 -6.97
CA ILE A 286 -1.89 0.16 -5.87
C ILE A 286 -1.56 0.86 -4.56
N THR A 287 -0.29 1.17 -4.29
CA THR A 287 0.09 1.92 -3.09
C THR A 287 -0.49 3.33 -3.12
N GLY A 288 -0.43 4.01 -4.27
CA GLY A 288 -1.09 5.30 -4.48
C GLY A 288 -2.61 5.22 -4.38
N LEU A 289 -3.23 4.22 -5.05
CA LEU A 289 -4.68 4.02 -5.02
C LEU A 289 -5.19 3.79 -3.59
N PHE A 290 -4.57 2.86 -2.86
CA PHE A 290 -4.94 2.54 -1.49
C PHE A 290 -4.76 3.74 -0.55
N GLY A 291 -3.68 4.50 -0.72
CA GLY A 291 -3.44 5.75 0.01
C GLY A 291 -4.57 6.78 -0.18
N ILE A 292 -5.02 7.00 -1.42
CA ILE A 292 -6.15 7.90 -1.73
C ILE A 292 -7.46 7.38 -1.12
N LEU A 293 -7.73 6.08 -1.19
CA LEU A 293 -8.92 5.49 -0.59
C LEU A 293 -8.94 5.69 0.94
N LEU A 294 -7.80 5.55 1.61
CA LEU A 294 -7.69 5.79 3.05
C LEU A 294 -7.82 7.28 3.42
N ASP A 295 -7.24 8.21 2.65
CA ASP A 295 -7.47 9.65 2.87
C ASP A 295 -8.96 10.00 2.71
N MET A 296 -9.62 9.47 1.66
CA MET A 296 -11.06 9.64 1.46
C MET A 296 -11.88 9.07 2.61
N LEU A 297 -11.56 7.86 3.08
CA LEU A 297 -12.20 7.23 4.23
C LEU A 297 -12.12 8.11 5.47
N ILE A 298 -10.91 8.57 5.82
CA ILE A 298 -10.70 9.38 7.02
C ILE A 298 -11.39 10.73 6.91
N ARG A 299 -11.27 11.41 5.75
CA ARG A 299 -11.92 12.71 5.52
C ARG A 299 -13.44 12.58 5.53
N SER A 300 -13.99 11.49 4.99
CA SER A 300 -15.44 11.28 4.99
C SER A 300 -16.03 11.11 6.39
N LYS A 301 -15.27 10.56 7.34
CA LYS A 301 -15.66 10.47 8.76
C LYS A 301 -15.49 11.82 9.46
N ARG A 302 -14.37 12.49 9.23
CA ARG A 302 -14.00 13.72 9.94
C ARG A 302 -14.89 14.91 9.57
N LEU A 303 -15.20 15.04 8.29
CA LEU A 303 -15.98 16.14 7.73
C LEU A 303 -17.46 15.77 7.57
N GLN A 304 -17.88 14.66 8.20
CA GLN A 304 -19.22 14.15 8.11
C GLN A 304 -20.23 15.18 8.66
N GLU A 305 -21.37 15.30 7.99
CA GLU A 305 -22.55 16.03 8.49
C GLU A 305 -22.86 15.62 9.93
N ARG A 306 -22.77 16.59 10.86
CA ARG A 306 -23.29 16.41 12.22
C ARG A 306 -24.83 16.45 12.14
N THR A 307 -25.48 15.59 12.90
CA THR A 307 -26.94 15.69 13.07
C THR A 307 -27.09 16.77 14.11
N ASP A 308 -27.73 17.87 13.74
CA ASP A 308 -28.36 18.71 14.74
C ASP A 308 -29.48 17.85 15.33
N ASN A 309 -29.15 17.13 16.42
CA ASN A 309 -30.18 16.61 17.29
C ASN A 309 -30.72 17.84 18.02
N GLY A 310 -31.82 18.38 17.51
CA GLY A 310 -32.64 19.37 18.20
C GLY A 310 -33.17 18.84 19.53
#